data_AF-M9SB35-F1
#
_entry.id   AF-M9SB35-F1
#
_cell.length_a   1.000
_cell.length_b   1.000
_cell.length_c   1.000
_cell.angle_alpha   90.00
_cell.angle_beta   90.00
_cell.angle_gamma   90.00
#
_symmetry.space_group_name_H-M   'P 1'
#
loop_
_entity.id
_entity.type
_entity.pdbx_description
1 polymer ?
#
loop_
_entity_poly.entity_id
_entity_poly.type
_entity_poly.pdbx_seq_one_letter_code
_entity_poly.pdbx_strand_id
1 'polypeptide(L)'
;MKFKIPDQDTVCKAVSRVMLRNQRIESQRELSDLVQKELSSEDPEYRISGERIRKVAVSSGAAKVEIEYREAVKKKLPDICPVCGNAMSPIMNMTLEGDVTEVKRNCTVCPFTAGQKACSPGRYIFVRTPPHEVPEEEIRIRKLRKAASHLRAAEKLISEALEGTNFPDRGAIATDKISEILRSKDAAWSIPNLEADIRDIGHEDPLWTNPLGSPKYPTRK
;
A
#
# COMPACT_ATOMS: atom_id res chain seq x y z
N MET A 1 -5.54 1.33 -34.02
CA MET A 1 -6.75 0.98 -33.21
C MET A 1 -6.85 1.95 -32.05
N LYS A 2 -7.99 2.60 -31.88
CA LYS A 2 -8.26 3.46 -30.72
C LYS A 2 -8.73 2.54 -29.59
N PHE A 3 -7.94 2.43 -28.53
CA PHE A 3 -8.36 1.71 -27.33
C PHE A 3 -8.63 2.72 -26.23
N LYS A 4 -9.63 2.43 -25.40
CA LYS A 4 -9.97 3.27 -24.25
C LYS A 4 -9.54 2.57 -22.98
N ILE A 5 -8.98 3.35 -22.06
CA ILE A 5 -8.62 2.88 -20.73
C ILE A 5 -9.79 3.27 -19.82
N PRO A 6 -10.54 2.30 -19.24
CA PRO A 6 -11.65 2.62 -18.35
C PRO A 6 -11.15 3.32 -17.09
N ASP A 7 -11.97 4.18 -16.50
CA ASP A 7 -11.68 4.82 -15.21
C ASP A 7 -11.76 3.81 -14.04
N GLN A 8 -11.36 4.22 -12.84
CA GLN A 8 -11.26 3.31 -11.70
C GLN A 8 -12.62 2.85 -11.18
N ASP A 9 -13.65 3.71 -11.21
CA ASP A 9 -14.99 3.39 -10.71
C ASP A 9 -15.68 2.38 -11.62
N THR A 10 -15.57 2.56 -12.93
CA THR A 10 -16.07 1.60 -13.93
C THR A 10 -15.44 0.22 -13.74
N VAL A 11 -14.13 0.14 -13.53
CA VAL A 11 -13.45 -1.14 -13.26
C VAL A 11 -13.92 -1.74 -11.94
N CYS A 12 -14.10 -0.93 -10.90
CA CYS A 12 -14.59 -1.38 -9.59
C CYS A 12 -15.99 -2.00 -9.71
N LYS A 13 -16.91 -1.33 -10.40
CA LYS A 13 -18.27 -1.82 -10.66
C LYS A 13 -18.26 -3.13 -11.45
N ALA A 14 -17.44 -3.21 -12.51
CA ALA A 14 -17.32 -4.43 -13.31
C ALA A 14 -16.79 -5.60 -12.47
N VAL A 15 -15.75 -5.40 -11.66
CA VAL A 15 -15.23 -6.43 -10.74
C VAL A 15 -16.29 -6.86 -9.74
N SER A 16 -17.00 -5.92 -9.10
CA SER A 16 -18.06 -6.23 -8.15
C SER A 16 -19.16 -7.07 -8.80
N ARG A 17 -19.61 -6.75 -10.01
CA ARG A 17 -20.61 -7.56 -10.74
C ARG A 17 -20.12 -8.97 -11.04
N VAL A 18 -18.86 -9.13 -11.44
CA VAL A 18 -18.25 -10.45 -11.67
C VAL A 18 -18.18 -11.27 -10.38
N MET A 19 -17.76 -10.66 -9.27
CA MET A 19 -17.67 -11.33 -7.96
C MET A 19 -19.04 -11.60 -7.32
N LEU A 20 -20.09 -10.85 -7.68
CA LEU A 20 -21.46 -11.16 -7.25
C LEU A 20 -21.95 -12.49 -7.86
N ARG A 21 -21.61 -12.74 -9.13
CA ARG A 21 -22.00 -13.96 -9.86
C ARG A 21 -21.09 -15.15 -9.53
N ASN A 22 -19.82 -14.91 -9.17
CA ASN A 22 -18.83 -15.93 -8.90
C ASN A 22 -18.31 -15.82 -7.46
N GLN A 23 -18.62 -16.82 -6.61
CA GLN A 23 -18.17 -16.81 -5.22
C GLN A 23 -16.65 -16.98 -5.08
N ARG A 24 -16.03 -17.72 -6.00
CA ARG A 24 -14.61 -18.05 -6.02
C ARG A 24 -14.12 -18.12 -7.47
N ILE A 25 -12.96 -17.53 -7.73
CA ILE A 25 -12.28 -17.55 -9.02
C ILE A 25 -10.84 -18.04 -8.79
N GLU A 26 -10.45 -19.05 -9.55
CA GLU A 26 -9.29 -19.90 -9.25
C GLU A 26 -7.99 -19.37 -9.87
N SER A 27 -8.06 -18.33 -10.71
CA SER A 27 -6.86 -17.74 -11.29
C SER A 27 -7.02 -16.27 -11.68
N GLN A 28 -5.88 -15.59 -11.80
CA GLN A 28 -5.78 -14.24 -12.38
C GLN A 28 -6.32 -14.16 -13.81
N ARG A 29 -6.03 -15.18 -14.64
CA ARG A 29 -6.45 -15.18 -16.05
C ARG A 29 -7.96 -15.23 -16.14
N GLU A 30 -8.57 -16.16 -15.41
CA GLU A 30 -10.02 -16.31 -15.34
C GLU A 30 -10.73 -15.03 -14.87
N LEU A 31 -10.24 -14.39 -13.79
CA LEU A 31 -10.79 -13.11 -13.35
C LEU A 31 -10.66 -12.04 -14.45
N SER A 32 -9.52 -12.00 -15.13
CA SER A 32 -9.25 -11.00 -16.16
C SER A 32 -10.19 -11.17 -17.36
N ASP A 33 -10.43 -12.42 -17.77
CA ASP A 33 -11.32 -12.73 -18.90
C ASP A 33 -12.77 -12.40 -18.56
N LEU A 34 -13.24 -12.72 -17.36
CA LEU A 34 -14.60 -12.39 -16.90
C LEU A 34 -14.81 -10.88 -16.82
N VAL A 35 -13.88 -10.14 -16.22
CA VAL A 35 -13.96 -8.68 -16.10
C VAL A 35 -13.84 -8.00 -17.46
N GLN A 36 -12.95 -8.48 -18.35
CA GLN A 36 -12.84 -7.95 -19.70
C GLN A 36 -14.11 -8.18 -20.51
N LYS A 37 -14.78 -9.34 -20.37
CA LYS A 37 -16.10 -9.59 -21.00
C LYS A 37 -17.18 -8.64 -20.49
N GLU A 38 -17.21 -8.40 -19.17
CA GLU A 38 -18.16 -7.47 -18.56
C GLU A 38 -17.93 -6.03 -19.05
N LEU A 39 -16.66 -5.57 -19.13
CA LEU A 39 -16.31 -4.24 -19.63
C LEU A 39 -16.56 -4.08 -21.13
N SER A 40 -16.26 -5.09 -21.94
CA SER A 40 -16.50 -5.07 -23.39
C SER A 40 -17.99 -5.01 -23.73
N SER A 41 -18.87 -5.44 -22.82
CA SER A 41 -20.32 -5.30 -22.97
C SER A 41 -20.79 -3.84 -22.81
N GLU A 42 -20.03 -3.02 -22.08
CA GLU A 42 -20.30 -1.58 -21.94
C GLU A 42 -19.63 -0.76 -23.05
N ASP A 43 -18.34 -0.98 -23.33
CA ASP A 43 -17.63 -0.38 -24.47
C ASP A 43 -16.63 -1.40 -25.07
N PRO A 44 -16.81 -1.83 -26.34
CA PRO A 44 -15.91 -2.76 -27.01
C PRO A 44 -14.44 -2.28 -27.12
N GLU A 45 -14.20 -0.96 -27.03
CA GLU A 45 -12.86 -0.36 -27.09
C GLU A 45 -12.12 -0.45 -25.74
N TYR A 46 -12.79 -0.84 -24.65
CA TYR A 46 -12.13 -0.95 -23.34
C TYR A 46 -11.08 -2.04 -23.31
N ARG A 47 -9.88 -1.68 -22.86
CA ARG A 47 -8.76 -2.61 -22.64
C ARG A 47 -8.15 -2.37 -21.27
N ILE A 48 -7.91 -3.45 -20.54
CA ILE A 48 -7.34 -3.41 -19.19
C ILE A 48 -6.38 -4.58 -18.95
N SER A 49 -5.32 -4.34 -18.18
CA SER A 49 -4.38 -5.39 -17.79
C SER A 49 -4.88 -6.17 -16.58
N GLY A 50 -4.55 -7.46 -16.53
CA GLY A 50 -4.88 -8.31 -15.36
C GLY A 50 -4.30 -7.76 -14.05
N GLU A 51 -3.10 -7.18 -14.10
CA GLU A 51 -2.52 -6.50 -12.93
C GLU A 51 -3.40 -5.36 -12.41
N ARG A 52 -3.95 -4.52 -13.31
CA ARG A 52 -4.84 -3.43 -12.91
C ARG A 52 -6.14 -3.97 -12.32
N ILE A 53 -6.72 -5.00 -12.93
CA ILE A 53 -7.91 -5.69 -12.39
C ILE A 53 -7.64 -6.20 -10.97
N ARG A 54 -6.50 -6.89 -10.76
CA ARG A 54 -6.12 -7.41 -9.43
C ARG A 54 -5.98 -6.29 -8.39
N LYS A 55 -5.28 -5.21 -8.75
CA LYS A 55 -5.08 -4.07 -7.83
C LYS A 55 -6.41 -3.43 -7.46
N VAL A 56 -7.29 -3.18 -8.44
CA VAL A 56 -8.62 -2.60 -8.18
C VAL A 56 -9.48 -3.55 -7.35
N ALA A 57 -9.52 -4.84 -7.68
CA ALA A 57 -10.31 -5.84 -6.96
C ALA A 57 -9.98 -5.91 -5.46
N VAL A 58 -8.68 -5.87 -5.14
CA VAL A 58 -8.20 -5.94 -3.76
C VAL A 58 -8.31 -4.60 -3.04
N SER A 59 -7.98 -3.49 -3.70
CA SER A 59 -7.97 -2.16 -3.06
C SER A 59 -9.38 -1.62 -2.77
N SER A 60 -10.34 -1.93 -3.63
CA SER A 60 -11.76 -1.56 -3.44
C SER A 60 -12.47 -2.43 -2.41
N GLY A 61 -11.88 -3.55 -1.99
CA GLY A 61 -12.55 -4.53 -1.13
C GLY A 61 -13.56 -5.42 -1.88
N ALA A 62 -13.68 -5.31 -3.20
CA ALA A 62 -14.59 -6.13 -4.01
C ALA A 62 -14.25 -7.63 -3.96
N ALA A 63 -12.98 -7.98 -3.73
CA ALA A 63 -12.54 -9.36 -3.55
C ALA A 63 -11.41 -9.48 -2.53
N LYS A 64 -11.44 -10.58 -1.76
CA LYS A 64 -10.31 -11.05 -0.98
C LYS A 64 -9.43 -11.89 -1.89
N VAL A 65 -8.11 -11.74 -1.77
CA VAL A 65 -7.15 -12.54 -2.52
C VAL A 65 -6.49 -13.57 -1.60
N GLU A 66 -6.47 -14.82 -2.01
CA GLU A 66 -5.61 -15.87 -1.47
C GLU A 66 -4.40 -16.01 -2.40
N ILE A 67 -3.22 -16.19 -1.81
CA ILE A 67 -1.95 -16.18 -2.54
C ILE A 67 -1.26 -17.51 -2.31
N GLU A 68 -1.06 -18.27 -3.39
CA GLU A 68 -0.14 -19.38 -3.37
C GLU A 68 1.25 -18.86 -3.70
N TYR A 69 2.19 -19.09 -2.80
CA TYR A 69 3.56 -18.62 -2.92
C TYR A 69 4.40 -19.65 -3.67
N ARG A 70 5.30 -19.15 -4.52
CA ARG A 70 6.40 -19.94 -5.07
C ARG A 70 7.72 -19.46 -4.47
N GLU A 71 8.65 -20.39 -4.34
CA GLU A 71 10.02 -20.07 -3.95
C GLU A 71 10.67 -19.21 -5.05
N ALA A 72 11.42 -18.21 -4.63
CA ALA A 72 12.11 -17.25 -5.48
C ALA A 72 13.57 -17.14 -5.03
N VAL A 73 14.46 -16.81 -5.97
CA VAL A 73 15.87 -16.56 -5.62
C VAL A 73 15.97 -15.21 -4.89
N LYS A 74 16.68 -15.20 -3.75
CA LYS A 74 17.04 -14.07 -2.88
C LYS A 74 16.56 -12.70 -3.41
N LYS A 75 15.39 -12.25 -2.94
CA LYS A 75 14.83 -10.95 -3.30
C LYS A 75 14.88 -10.00 -2.11
N LYS A 76 15.36 -8.76 -2.33
CA LYS A 76 15.25 -7.66 -1.36
C LYS A 76 13.77 -7.51 -0.95
N LEU A 77 13.51 -7.17 0.32
CA LEU A 77 12.16 -6.93 0.82
C LEU A 77 11.52 -5.76 0.05
N PRO A 78 10.33 -5.92 -0.57
CA PRO A 78 9.73 -4.87 -1.37
C PRO A 78 9.12 -3.77 -0.47
N ASP A 79 9.30 -2.50 -0.84
CA ASP A 79 8.58 -1.38 -0.20
C ASP A 79 7.10 -1.33 -0.60
N ILE A 80 6.81 -1.77 -1.83
CA ILE A 80 5.46 -1.75 -2.45
C ILE A 80 4.98 -3.18 -2.66
N CYS A 81 3.72 -3.45 -2.30
CA CYS A 81 3.13 -4.76 -2.47
C CYS A 81 3.01 -5.14 -3.97
N PRO A 82 3.55 -6.28 -4.41
CA PRO A 82 3.41 -6.74 -5.81
C PRO A 82 1.99 -7.19 -6.16
N VAL A 83 1.16 -7.48 -5.15
CA VAL A 83 -0.21 -7.96 -5.33
C VAL A 83 -1.17 -6.81 -5.55
N CYS A 84 -1.26 -5.88 -4.59
CA CYS A 84 -2.23 -4.78 -4.61
C CYS A 84 -1.62 -3.39 -4.83
N GLY A 85 -0.28 -3.24 -4.78
CA GLY A 85 0.38 -1.95 -5.00
C GLY A 85 0.34 -0.99 -3.80
N ASN A 86 -0.19 -1.42 -2.65
CA ASN A 86 -0.17 -0.65 -1.40
C ASN A 86 1.19 -0.74 -0.71
N ALA A 87 1.41 0.18 0.23
CA ALA A 87 2.61 0.21 1.04
C ALA A 87 2.77 -1.05 1.89
N MET A 88 3.99 -1.54 1.97
CA MET A 88 4.39 -2.59 2.89
C MET A 88 4.81 -1.96 4.22
N SER A 89 4.41 -2.57 5.33
CA SER A 89 4.86 -2.19 6.67
C SER A 89 6.01 -3.10 7.11
N PRO A 90 7.11 -2.51 7.61
CA PRO A 90 8.20 -3.28 8.20
C PRO A 90 7.74 -3.92 9.52
N ILE A 91 8.20 -5.15 9.77
CA ILE A 91 8.09 -5.83 11.05
C ILE A 91 9.50 -6.00 11.57
N MET A 92 9.76 -5.27 12.65
CA MET A 92 11.05 -5.21 13.32
C MET A 92 11.06 -6.19 14.49
N ASN A 93 12.16 -6.91 14.65
CA ASN A 93 12.43 -7.68 15.87
C ASN A 93 13.71 -7.17 16.51
N MET A 94 13.76 -7.27 17.83
CA MET A 94 15.00 -7.07 18.58
C MET A 94 15.79 -8.38 18.59
N THR A 95 17.08 -8.32 18.24
CA THR A 95 17.99 -9.46 18.36
C THR A 95 18.36 -9.70 19.83
N LEU A 96 18.99 -10.84 20.12
CA LEU A 96 19.51 -11.14 21.45
C LEU A 96 20.56 -10.12 21.93
N GLU A 97 21.19 -9.40 20.99
CA GLU A 97 22.21 -8.38 21.23
C GLU A 97 21.60 -6.98 21.45
N GLY A 98 20.27 -6.84 21.32
CA GLY A 98 19.55 -5.57 21.50
C GLY A 98 19.34 -4.76 20.20
N ASP A 99 19.90 -5.21 19.08
CA ASP A 99 19.75 -4.53 17.80
C ASP A 99 18.38 -4.76 17.18
N VAL A 100 17.80 -3.70 16.61
CA VAL A 100 16.49 -3.75 15.94
C VAL A 100 16.69 -4.07 14.47
N THR A 101 16.29 -5.28 14.05
CA THR A 101 16.44 -5.77 12.68
C THR A 101 15.10 -5.99 11.99
N GLU A 102 15.03 -5.66 10.70
CA GLU A 102 13.83 -5.90 9.89
C GLU A 102 13.76 -7.38 9.48
N VAL A 103 12.76 -8.11 9.96
CA VAL A 103 12.63 -9.56 9.72
C VAL A 103 11.71 -9.86 8.54
N LYS A 104 10.62 -9.12 8.43
CA LYS A 104 9.62 -9.31 7.36
C LYS A 104 8.85 -8.03 7.10
N ARG A 105 8.16 -7.99 5.97
CA ARG A 105 7.20 -6.96 5.59
C ARG A 105 5.84 -7.57 5.32
N ASN A 106 4.79 -6.96 5.85
CA ASN A 106 3.41 -7.30 5.53
C ASN A 106 2.75 -6.18 4.71
N CYS A 107 1.84 -6.56 3.82
CA CYS A 107 0.97 -5.57 3.21
C CYS A 107 -0.13 -5.17 4.21
N THR A 108 -0.49 -3.89 4.22
CA THR A 108 -1.56 -3.34 5.08
C THR A 108 -2.97 -3.65 4.58
N VAL A 109 -3.12 -4.10 3.32
CA VAL A 109 -4.43 -4.28 2.66
C VAL A 109 -4.70 -5.71 2.24
N CYS A 110 -3.67 -6.46 1.83
CA CYS A 110 -3.83 -7.84 1.36
C CYS A 110 -2.96 -8.80 2.18
N PRO A 111 -3.21 -10.12 2.15
CA PRO A 111 -2.47 -11.07 3.00
C PRO A 111 -1.02 -11.33 2.54
N PHE A 112 -0.50 -10.56 1.58
CA PHE A 112 0.87 -10.72 1.09
C PHE A 112 1.89 -10.39 2.18
N THR A 113 2.84 -11.31 2.37
CA THR A 113 3.98 -11.15 3.30
C THR A 113 5.29 -11.53 2.59
N ALA A 114 6.36 -10.79 2.87
CA ALA A 114 7.72 -11.06 2.38
C ALA A 114 8.69 -11.07 3.58
N GLY A 115 9.62 -12.03 3.71
CA GLY A 115 10.47 -12.09 4.91
C GLY A 115 11.35 -13.33 5.05
N GLN A 116 10.82 -14.39 5.65
CA GLN A 116 11.63 -15.54 6.09
C GLN A 116 12.13 -16.45 4.96
N LYS A 117 11.41 -16.50 3.84
CA LYS A 117 11.85 -17.15 2.61
C LYS A 117 11.62 -16.16 1.47
N ALA A 118 12.50 -16.15 0.48
CA ALA A 118 12.29 -15.38 -0.72
C ALA A 118 11.10 -16.00 -1.47
N CYS A 119 9.91 -15.46 -1.24
CA CYS A 119 8.67 -15.92 -1.84
C CYS A 119 8.18 -14.90 -2.84
N SER A 120 7.71 -15.37 -3.98
CA SER A 120 6.98 -14.54 -4.93
C SER A 120 5.55 -15.07 -5.08
N PRO A 121 4.57 -14.21 -5.39
CA PRO A 121 3.24 -14.69 -5.71
C PRO A 121 3.30 -15.61 -6.94
N GLY A 122 2.79 -16.82 -6.81
CA GLY A 122 2.66 -17.78 -7.90
C GLY A 122 1.26 -17.74 -8.50
N ARG A 123 0.25 -18.07 -7.69
CA ARG A 123 -1.16 -18.11 -8.09
C ARG A 123 -1.99 -17.20 -7.19
N TYR A 124 -3.02 -16.59 -7.81
CA TYR A 124 -4.01 -15.78 -7.12
C TYR A 124 -5.36 -16.45 -7.23
N ILE A 125 -6.03 -16.59 -6.09
CA ILE A 125 -7.41 -17.04 -6.01
C ILE A 125 -8.22 -15.90 -5.42
N PHE A 126 -9.35 -15.57 -6.03
CA PHE A 126 -10.20 -14.47 -5.60
C PHE A 126 -11.47 -15.04 -4.96
N VAL A 127 -11.74 -14.60 -3.74
CA VAL A 127 -12.92 -15.00 -2.98
C VAL A 127 -13.81 -13.78 -2.79
N ARG A 128 -15.11 -13.97 -3.02
CA ARG A 128 -16.11 -12.92 -2.82
C ARG A 128 -16.05 -12.42 -1.38
N THR A 129 -15.99 -11.11 -1.24
CA THR A 129 -16.15 -10.43 0.05
C THR A 129 -17.52 -9.75 0.04
N PRO A 130 -18.22 -9.64 1.19
CA PRO A 130 -19.40 -8.80 1.27
C PRO A 130 -19.06 -7.39 0.79
N PRO A 131 -19.93 -6.74 0.00
CA PRO A 131 -19.68 -5.38 -0.43
C PRO A 131 -19.59 -4.49 0.81
N HIS A 132 -18.40 -3.95 1.01
CA HIS A 132 -18.09 -2.93 2.01
C HIS A 132 -17.49 -1.78 1.21
N GLU A 133 -18.01 -0.58 1.39
CA GLU A 133 -17.38 0.62 0.85
C GLU A 133 -16.20 0.98 1.75
N VAL A 134 -15.01 1.14 1.16
CA VAL A 134 -13.83 1.60 1.91
C VAL A 134 -14.04 3.07 2.25
N PRO A 135 -13.97 3.48 3.53
CA PRO A 135 -14.11 4.88 3.92
C PRO A 135 -13.13 5.77 3.15
N GLU A 136 -13.56 6.97 2.76
CA GLU A 136 -12.72 7.89 1.99
C GLU A 136 -11.42 8.25 2.72
N GLU A 137 -11.49 8.40 4.04
CA GLU A 137 -10.33 8.64 4.92
C GLU A 137 -9.26 7.55 4.75
N GLU A 138 -9.67 6.27 4.77
CA GLU A 138 -8.78 5.13 4.58
C GLU A 138 -8.16 5.14 3.17
N ILE A 139 -8.92 5.55 2.14
CA ILE A 139 -8.38 5.72 0.78
C ILE A 139 -7.29 6.80 0.76
N ARG A 140 -7.48 7.92 1.47
CA ARG A 140 -6.50 9.01 1.56
C ARG A 140 -5.25 8.57 2.35
N ILE A 141 -5.43 7.89 3.48
CA ILE A 141 -4.33 7.33 4.29
C ILE A 141 -3.49 6.34 3.47
N ARG A 142 -4.12 5.46 2.68
CA ARG A 142 -3.39 4.54 1.79
C ARG A 142 -2.50 5.25 0.78
N LYS A 143 -2.92 6.42 0.27
CA LYS A 143 -2.09 7.24 -0.62
C LYS A 143 -0.86 7.79 0.10
N LEU A 144 -1.03 8.31 1.33
CA LEU A 144 0.08 8.79 2.15
C LEU A 144 1.07 7.67 2.47
N ARG A 145 0.58 6.50 2.89
CA ARG A 145 1.44 5.32 3.12
C ARG A 145 2.20 4.90 1.88
N LYS A 146 1.55 4.95 0.72
CA LYS A 146 2.19 4.65 -0.57
C LYS A 146 3.28 5.68 -0.88
N ALA A 147 3.04 6.96 -0.63
CA ALA A 147 4.08 7.99 -0.75
C ALA A 147 5.26 7.71 0.19
N ALA A 148 4.99 7.34 1.45
CA ALA A 148 6.03 6.94 2.40
C ALA A 148 6.89 5.78 1.90
N SER A 149 6.26 4.78 1.29
CA SER A 149 6.94 3.63 0.69
C SER A 149 7.84 4.05 -0.49
N HIS A 150 7.37 4.96 -1.35
CA HIS A 150 8.20 5.52 -2.43
C HIS A 150 9.38 6.33 -1.89
N LEU A 151 9.19 7.10 -0.82
CA LEU A 151 10.26 7.88 -0.19
C LEU A 151 11.33 6.96 0.43
N ARG A 152 10.96 5.87 1.10
CA ARG A 152 11.93 4.87 1.59
C ARG A 152 12.71 4.21 0.45
N ALA A 153 12.03 3.89 -0.65
CA ALA A 153 12.69 3.35 -1.83
C ALA A 153 13.68 4.37 -2.43
N ALA A 154 13.31 5.65 -2.48
CA ALA A 154 14.17 6.74 -2.92
C ALA A 154 15.38 6.94 -1.99
N GLU A 155 15.17 6.96 -0.67
CA GLU A 155 16.21 7.03 0.36
C GLU A 155 17.27 5.94 0.13
N LYS A 156 16.83 4.69 -0.04
CA LYS A 156 17.73 3.56 -0.31
C LYS A 156 18.52 3.72 -1.62
N LEU A 157 17.87 4.16 -2.70
CA LEU A 157 18.53 4.36 -3.99
C LEU A 157 19.57 5.49 -3.93
N ILE A 158 19.27 6.56 -3.20
CA ILE A 158 20.21 7.67 -2.97
C ILE A 158 21.43 7.17 -2.19
N SER A 159 21.20 6.41 -1.11
CA SER A 159 22.30 5.82 -0.32
C SER A 159 23.17 4.87 -1.16
N GLU A 160 22.56 3.95 -1.90
CA GLU A 160 23.28 3.01 -2.79
C GLU A 160 24.07 3.75 -3.89
N ALA A 161 23.55 4.88 -4.40
CA ALA A 161 24.21 5.65 -5.46
C ALA A 161 25.39 6.51 -4.98
N LEU A 162 25.37 6.96 -3.72
CA LEU A 162 26.41 7.81 -3.15
C LEU A 162 27.46 7.04 -2.35
N GLU A 163 27.22 5.75 -2.09
CA GLU A 163 28.18 4.85 -1.47
C GLU A 163 29.51 4.82 -2.25
N GLY A 164 30.63 5.06 -1.57
CA GLY A 164 31.96 5.11 -2.18
C GLY A 164 32.29 6.38 -2.98
N THR A 165 31.42 7.39 -2.97
CA THR A 165 31.70 8.71 -3.58
C THR A 165 32.33 9.69 -2.58
N ASN A 166 32.88 10.79 -3.09
CA ASN A 166 33.47 11.87 -2.27
C ASN A 166 32.42 12.80 -1.62
N PHE A 167 31.12 12.48 -1.70
CA PHE A 167 30.03 13.32 -1.18
C PHE A 167 29.15 12.62 -0.14
N PRO A 168 29.70 11.91 0.87
CA PRO A 168 28.90 11.20 1.86
C PRO A 168 27.98 12.15 2.65
N ASP A 169 28.49 13.34 3.01
CA ASP A 169 27.74 14.32 3.80
C ASP A 169 26.48 14.82 3.06
N ARG A 170 26.56 14.99 1.73
CA ARG A 170 25.39 15.40 0.93
C ARG A 170 24.35 14.31 0.85
N GLY A 171 24.79 13.05 0.81
CA GLY A 171 23.91 11.89 0.90
C GLY A 171 23.20 11.83 2.24
N ALA A 172 23.95 11.99 3.33
CA ALA A 172 23.41 12.02 4.69
C ALA A 172 22.34 13.11 4.88
N ILE A 173 22.59 14.32 4.38
CA ILE A 173 21.60 15.42 4.45
C ILE A 173 20.32 15.05 3.69
N ALA A 174 20.44 14.45 2.50
CA ALA A 174 19.28 14.05 1.71
C ALA A 174 18.48 12.94 2.39
N THR A 175 19.15 11.93 2.94
CA THR A 175 18.49 10.84 3.68
C THR A 175 17.84 11.34 4.96
N ASP A 176 18.48 12.27 5.68
CA ASP A 176 17.94 12.86 6.91
C ASP A 176 16.67 13.66 6.62
N LYS A 177 16.63 14.43 5.54
CA LYS A 177 15.43 15.18 5.13
C LYS A 177 14.28 14.24 4.76
N ILE A 178 14.57 13.13 4.06
CA ILE A 178 13.55 12.12 3.77
C ILE A 178 13.07 11.44 5.06
N SER A 179 13.97 11.10 5.97
CA SER A 179 13.65 10.52 7.28
C SER A 179 12.77 11.45 8.13
N GLU A 180 13.01 12.75 8.08
CA GLU A 180 12.19 13.78 8.73
C GLU A 180 10.74 13.74 8.22
N ILE A 181 10.54 13.68 6.90
CA ILE A 181 9.20 13.54 6.28
C ILE A 181 8.52 12.25 6.72
N LEU A 182 9.28 11.15 6.82
CA LEU A 182 8.75 9.83 7.11
C LEU A 182 8.37 9.62 8.58
N ARG A 183 9.07 10.27 9.52
CA ARG A 183 9.05 9.87 10.94
C ARG A 183 8.79 11.00 11.93
N SER A 184 8.98 12.27 11.53
CA SER A 184 8.82 13.38 12.47
C SER A 184 7.41 13.40 13.06
N LYS A 185 7.33 13.60 14.39
CA LYS A 185 6.05 13.76 15.11
C LYS A 185 5.73 15.24 15.39
N ASP A 186 6.70 16.11 15.21
CA ASP A 186 6.59 17.54 15.53
C ASP A 186 6.32 18.38 14.27
N ALA A 187 6.69 17.87 13.09
CA ALA A 187 6.50 18.57 11.83
C ALA A 187 5.10 18.34 11.26
N ALA A 188 4.32 19.40 11.03
CA ALA A 188 2.99 19.31 10.44
C ALA A 188 2.96 18.64 9.05
N TRP A 189 4.04 18.81 8.28
CA TRP A 189 4.18 18.25 6.94
C TRP A 189 4.65 16.79 6.92
N SER A 190 4.89 16.18 8.08
CA SER A 190 5.31 14.77 8.16
C SER A 190 4.16 13.83 7.82
N ILE A 191 4.48 12.66 7.28
CA ILE A 191 3.46 11.66 6.92
C ILE A 191 2.64 11.19 8.14
N PRO A 192 3.24 10.91 9.31
CA PRO A 192 2.46 10.52 10.49
C PRO A 192 1.41 11.56 10.91
N ASN A 193 1.75 12.85 10.82
CA ASN A 193 0.86 13.94 11.22
C ASN A 193 -0.22 14.19 10.16
N LEU A 194 0.12 14.12 8.88
CA LEU A 194 -0.87 14.15 7.81
C LEU A 194 -1.85 12.95 7.87
N GLU A 195 -1.38 11.77 8.30
CA GLU A 195 -2.27 10.63 8.58
C GLU A 195 -3.19 10.90 9.77
N ALA A 196 -2.72 11.59 10.81
CA ALA A 196 -3.53 11.99 11.96
C ALA A 196 -4.58 13.05 11.57
N ASP A 197 -4.18 14.06 10.81
CA ASP A 197 -5.08 15.10 10.29
C ASP A 197 -6.26 14.51 9.51
N ILE A 198 -6.00 13.47 8.69
CA ILE A 198 -7.07 12.79 7.93
C ILE A 198 -8.04 12.02 8.84
N ARG A 199 -7.56 11.47 9.96
CA ARG A 199 -8.41 10.77 10.92
C ARG A 199 -9.24 11.73 11.78
N ASP A 200 -8.74 12.94 11.98
CA ASP A 200 -9.35 13.97 12.83
C ASP A 200 -10.16 14.99 12.01
N ILE A 201 -10.48 14.71 10.73
CA ILE A 201 -11.28 15.60 9.88
C ILE A 201 -12.60 15.93 10.58
N GLY A 202 -12.76 17.19 10.98
CA GLY A 202 -13.93 17.69 11.73
C GLY A 202 -13.60 18.37 13.06
N HIS A 203 -12.35 18.32 13.53
CA HIS A 203 -11.86 19.10 14.67
C HIS A 203 -11.26 20.45 14.23
N GLU A 204 -11.41 21.51 15.05
CA GLU A 204 -10.88 22.87 14.74
C GLU A 204 -9.35 22.87 14.65
N ASP A 205 -8.68 22.10 15.51
CA ASP A 205 -7.23 21.88 15.49
C ASP A 205 -6.93 20.36 15.49
N PRO A 206 -5.89 19.89 14.78
CA PRO A 206 -5.46 18.49 14.85
C PRO A 206 -5.12 18.04 16.27
N LEU A 207 -5.50 16.83 16.67
CA LEU A 207 -5.27 16.38 18.05
C LEU A 207 -3.79 16.25 18.40
N TRP A 208 -2.91 16.08 17.40
CA TRP A 208 -1.47 15.97 17.60
C TRP A 208 -0.78 17.32 17.86
N THR A 209 -1.42 18.46 17.56
CA THR A 209 -0.92 19.81 17.89
C THR A 209 -1.32 20.25 19.30
N ASN A 210 -2.29 19.57 19.92
CA ASN A 210 -2.69 19.87 21.28
C ASN A 210 -1.58 19.45 22.26
N PRO A 211 -1.18 20.31 23.20
CA PRO A 211 -0.28 19.90 24.27
C PRO A 211 -0.91 18.71 24.99
N LEU A 212 -0.13 17.65 25.21
CA LEU A 212 -0.58 16.46 25.94
C LEU A 212 -1.02 16.88 27.35
N GLY A 213 -2.30 17.20 27.50
CA GLY A 213 -2.91 17.47 28.79
C GLY A 213 -2.73 16.23 29.64
N SER A 214 -2.04 16.37 30.78
CA SER A 214 -2.07 15.32 31.80
C SER A 214 -3.55 15.01 32.11
N PRO A 215 -3.96 13.75 32.28
CA PRO A 215 -5.31 13.42 32.76
C PRO A 215 -5.68 14.15 34.06
N LYS A 216 -4.69 14.66 34.81
CA LYS A 216 -4.89 15.49 36.00
C LYS A 216 -5.25 16.95 35.71
N TYR A 217 -4.88 17.51 34.55
CA TYR A 217 -5.08 18.92 34.21
C TYR A 217 -5.35 19.08 32.70
N PRO A 218 -6.59 18.83 32.25
CA PRO A 218 -6.92 18.82 30.82
C PRO A 218 -6.91 20.19 30.15
N THR A 219 -6.89 21.29 30.92
CA THR A 219 -6.83 22.66 30.40
C THR A 219 -6.05 23.55 31.37
N ARG A 220 -4.78 23.80 31.06
CA ARG A 220 -4.11 25.02 31.55
C ARG A 220 -3.97 25.94 30.36
N LYS A 221 -4.81 26.98 30.35
CA LYS A 221 -4.77 28.11 29.41
C LYS A 221 -3.39 28.76 29.41
#